data_AF-A0A6N8HWJ4-F1
#
_entry.id   AF-A0A6N8HWJ4-F1
#
_cell.length_a   1.000
_cell.length_b   1.000
_cell.length_c   1.000
_cell.angle_alpha   90.00
_cell.angle_beta   90.00
_cell.angle_gamma   90.00
#
_symmetry.space_group_name_H-M   'P 1'
#
loop_
_entity.id
_entity.type
_entity.pdbx_description
1 polymer ?
#
loop_
_entity_poly.entity_id
_entity_poly.type
_entity_poly.pdbx_seq_one_letter_code
_entity_poly.pdbx_strand_id
1 'polypeptide(L)'
;MDQIFTNLTWENHSGKVGDNDGPAYVVYSNKGYYKASEAVAVGGIQQNLVRRSDGKTVNAYLFLGIDVYDGATGEWRNCADAGLAFRGSDCGFHAFVNRFMVEDGEKSWWESQEELDRTHDFEIVLDTSEKANWLKLTIIDMTAGNKTVDSKSFPMKGTLPDGSNTAYYQDYAIDFPDDVCDDKREHDFRDWDHVMAYNENENLYLKNIRISEATLYGPSGSRPWTEECTEERFLWPDRTRKINYVCTTVYNVQKDRELIIELDMNR
;
A
#
# COMPACT_ATOMS: atom_id res chain seq x y z
N MET A 1 -16.39 19.83 1.88
CA MET A 1 -15.79 19.12 0.74
C MET A 1 -14.34 19.44 0.88
N ASP A 2 -13.68 18.50 1.54
CA ASP A 2 -12.45 18.73 2.26
C ASP A 2 -11.28 18.52 1.29
N GLN A 3 -10.09 18.91 1.71
CA GLN A 3 -8.95 19.18 0.85
C GLN A 3 -8.69 18.10 -0.22
N ILE A 4 -8.51 18.55 -1.46
CA ILE A 4 -8.16 17.70 -2.61
C ILE A 4 -6.68 17.90 -2.90
N PHE A 5 -5.97 16.79 -3.06
CA PHE A 5 -4.59 16.77 -3.53
C PHE A 5 -4.48 15.94 -4.79
N THR A 6 -3.59 16.35 -5.69
CA THR A 6 -3.27 15.59 -6.90
C THR A 6 -1.76 15.51 -7.08
N ASN A 7 -1.30 14.56 -7.89
CA ASN A 7 0.11 14.52 -8.31
C ASN A 7 0.60 15.86 -8.90
N LEU A 8 -0.26 16.66 -9.52
CA LEU A 8 0.13 17.95 -10.10
C LEU A 8 0.26 19.09 -9.07
N THR A 9 -0.23 18.89 -7.85
CA THR A 9 -0.25 19.92 -6.79
C THR A 9 0.62 19.56 -5.59
N TRP A 10 0.90 18.27 -5.40
CA TRP A 10 1.68 17.72 -4.30
C TRP A 10 3.19 17.74 -4.60
N GLU A 11 4.01 18.04 -3.60
CA GLU A 11 5.48 17.88 -3.65
C GLU A 11 5.91 17.02 -2.47
N ASN A 12 6.66 15.95 -2.74
CA ASN A 12 7.23 15.13 -1.68
C ASN A 12 8.40 15.86 -1.03
N HIS A 13 8.56 15.73 0.28
CA HIS A 13 9.47 16.58 1.05
C HIS A 13 10.55 15.81 1.82
N SER A 14 10.47 14.48 1.96
CA SER A 14 11.46 13.68 2.68
C SER A 14 12.33 12.78 1.78
N GLY A 15 13.24 12.05 2.42
CA GLY A 15 14.06 10.99 1.81
C GLY A 15 13.40 9.61 1.78
N LYS A 16 12.13 9.45 2.17
CA LYS A 16 11.38 8.20 1.91
C LYS A 16 11.18 8.07 0.40
N VAL A 17 11.37 6.85 -0.09
CA VAL A 17 11.28 6.55 -1.53
C VAL A 17 9.83 6.37 -1.98
N GLY A 18 8.93 6.00 -1.05
CA GLY A 18 7.54 5.64 -1.37
C GLY A 18 7.45 4.40 -2.25
N ASP A 19 6.25 4.16 -2.77
CA ASP A 19 6.00 3.29 -3.92
C ASP A 19 6.10 4.13 -5.19
N ASN A 20 6.87 3.65 -6.17
CA ASN A 20 7.08 4.30 -7.46
C ASN A 20 6.96 3.34 -8.66
N ASP A 21 6.48 2.11 -8.44
CA ASP A 21 6.30 1.10 -9.48
C ASP A 21 5.04 1.36 -10.33
N GLY A 22 4.27 2.41 -9.99
CA GLY A 22 3.21 3.06 -10.74
C GLY A 22 2.47 4.07 -9.85
N PRO A 23 1.31 4.65 -10.27
CA PRO A 23 0.67 5.71 -9.49
C PRO A 23 0.32 5.21 -8.08
N ALA A 24 0.73 5.94 -7.05
CA ALA A 24 0.64 5.49 -5.67
C ALA A 24 0.43 6.64 -4.67
N TYR A 25 -0.11 6.29 -3.50
CA TYR A 25 -0.19 7.17 -2.34
C TYR A 25 0.17 6.41 -1.06
N VAL A 26 1.14 6.94 -0.32
CA VAL A 26 1.71 6.31 0.87
C VAL A 26 1.61 7.27 2.06
N VAL A 27 1.29 6.74 3.23
CA VAL A 27 1.28 7.49 4.49
C VAL A 27 2.19 6.78 5.47
N TYR A 28 3.23 7.46 5.99
CA TYR A 28 4.19 6.91 6.94
C TYR A 28 3.91 7.38 8.36
N SER A 29 3.82 6.49 9.33
CA SER A 29 3.65 6.86 10.73
C SER A 29 5.00 7.20 11.37
N ASN A 30 4.95 8.00 12.44
CA ASN A 30 6.10 8.11 13.34
C ASN A 30 6.45 6.75 13.94
N LYS A 31 7.72 6.55 14.30
CA LYS A 31 8.15 5.36 15.06
C LYS A 31 7.45 5.29 16.42
N GLY A 32 7.13 4.08 16.89
CA GLY A 32 6.60 3.84 18.25
C GLY A 32 5.28 3.07 18.32
N TYR A 33 4.89 2.39 17.24
CA TYR A 33 3.65 1.61 17.15
C TYR A 33 3.97 0.13 16.96
N TYR A 34 3.14 -0.77 17.48
CA TYR A 34 3.30 -2.23 17.36
C TYR A 34 2.18 -2.88 16.54
N LYS A 35 1.20 -2.10 16.12
CA LYS A 35 0.11 -2.56 15.25
C LYS A 35 -0.49 -1.39 14.48
N ALA A 36 -0.97 -1.67 13.28
CA ALA A 36 -1.85 -0.81 12.50
C ALA A 36 -3.07 -1.59 12.01
N SER A 37 -4.19 -0.89 11.81
CA SER A 37 -5.34 -1.42 11.07
C SER A 37 -5.97 -0.36 10.16
N GLU A 38 -6.66 -0.80 9.12
CA GLU A 38 -7.46 0.04 8.23
C GLU A 38 -8.65 -0.72 7.65
N ALA A 39 -9.77 -0.03 7.46
CA ALA A 39 -10.95 -0.56 6.79
C ALA A 39 -10.98 -0.08 5.32
N VAL A 40 -11.07 -1.02 4.39
CA VAL A 40 -11.05 -0.81 2.94
C VAL A 40 -12.40 -1.23 2.34
N ALA A 41 -13.08 -0.29 1.68
CA ALA A 41 -14.36 -0.56 1.03
C ALA A 41 -14.19 -1.18 -0.36
N VAL A 42 -13.68 -2.43 -0.41
CA VAL A 42 -13.36 -3.14 -1.66
C VAL A 42 -14.58 -3.28 -2.56
N GLY A 43 -15.78 -3.48 -1.99
CA GLY A 43 -17.04 -3.57 -2.74
C GLY A 43 -17.38 -2.34 -3.59
N GLY A 44 -16.79 -1.19 -3.26
CA GLY A 44 -16.99 0.07 -3.99
C GLY A 44 -15.93 0.36 -5.05
N ILE A 45 -14.86 -0.43 -5.15
CA ILE A 45 -13.73 -0.14 -6.04
C ILE A 45 -14.14 -0.31 -7.50
N GLN A 46 -13.81 0.69 -8.32
CA GLN A 46 -13.93 0.62 -9.78
C GLN A 46 -12.54 0.39 -10.36
N GLN A 47 -12.38 -0.61 -11.21
CA GLN A 47 -11.06 -0.94 -11.74
C GLN A 47 -11.09 -1.42 -13.20
N ASN A 48 -10.02 -1.11 -13.91
CA ASN A 48 -9.57 -1.86 -15.07
C ASN A 48 -8.04 -1.96 -14.99
N LEU A 49 -7.56 -3.18 -14.79
CA LEU A 49 -6.12 -3.47 -14.66
C LEU A 49 -5.59 -4.25 -15.87
N VAL A 50 -6.31 -4.17 -16.99
CA VAL A 50 -5.98 -4.80 -18.27
C VAL A 50 -5.72 -3.72 -19.31
N ARG A 51 -4.50 -3.69 -19.84
CA ARG A 51 -4.02 -2.72 -20.81
C ARG A 51 -4.78 -2.88 -22.13
N ARG A 52 -5.32 -1.78 -22.66
CA ARG A 52 -6.20 -1.82 -23.86
C ARG A 52 -5.44 -2.28 -25.11
N SER A 53 -4.18 -1.89 -25.26
CA SER A 53 -3.38 -2.15 -26.47
C SER A 53 -3.14 -3.63 -26.78
N ASP A 54 -2.93 -4.44 -25.75
CA ASP A 54 -2.41 -5.80 -25.90
C ASP A 54 -2.91 -6.81 -24.84
N GLY A 55 -3.77 -6.37 -23.91
CA GLY A 55 -4.38 -7.26 -22.92
C GLY A 55 -3.46 -7.67 -21.78
N LYS A 56 -2.27 -7.07 -21.65
CA LYS A 56 -1.40 -7.30 -20.49
C LYS A 56 -2.00 -6.73 -19.22
N THR A 57 -1.61 -7.30 -18.09
CA THR A 57 -2.22 -7.00 -16.80
C THR A 57 -1.25 -6.30 -15.88
N VAL A 58 -1.73 -5.29 -15.16
CA VAL A 58 -1.04 -4.67 -14.03
C VAL A 58 -1.57 -5.21 -12.70
N ASN A 59 -0.85 -4.95 -11.61
CA ASN A 59 -1.30 -5.32 -10.28
C ASN A 59 -1.85 -4.10 -9.54
N ALA A 60 -2.67 -4.34 -8.53
CA ALA A 60 -3.03 -3.33 -7.56
C ALA A 60 -2.76 -3.83 -6.15
N TYR A 61 -2.29 -2.92 -5.29
CA TYR A 61 -1.97 -3.22 -3.90
C TYR A 61 -2.66 -2.23 -2.98
N LEU A 62 -3.30 -2.75 -1.93
CA LEU A 62 -3.93 -1.99 -0.85
C LEU A 62 -3.45 -2.60 0.46
N PHE A 63 -2.49 -1.95 1.14
CA PHE A 63 -1.80 -2.63 2.23
C PHE A 63 -1.31 -1.74 3.36
N LEU A 64 -1.03 -2.43 4.47
CA LEU A 64 -0.25 -1.88 5.57
C LEU A 64 1.18 -2.41 5.47
N GLY A 65 2.14 -1.51 5.61
CA GLY A 65 3.54 -1.85 5.70
C GLY A 65 4.12 -1.60 7.08
N ILE A 66 5.30 -2.15 7.33
CA ILE A 66 6.06 -1.94 8.55
C ILE A 66 7.55 -1.76 8.24
N ASP A 67 8.16 -0.73 8.81
CA ASP A 67 9.60 -0.48 8.83
C ASP A 67 10.17 -0.82 10.23
N VAL A 68 11.34 -1.46 10.27
CA VAL A 68 12.04 -1.86 11.50
C VAL A 68 13.36 -1.09 11.64
N TYR A 69 13.46 -0.31 12.71
CA TYR A 69 14.62 0.51 13.06
C TYR A 69 15.63 -0.30 13.88
N ASP A 70 16.89 -0.31 13.45
CA ASP A 70 18.02 -0.82 14.21
C ASP A 70 18.64 0.31 15.04
N GLY A 71 18.34 0.33 16.34
CA GLY A 71 18.86 1.32 17.26
C GLY A 71 20.38 1.29 17.45
N ALA A 72 21.05 0.18 17.11
CA ALA A 72 22.50 0.07 17.22
C ALA A 72 23.22 0.77 16.06
N THR A 73 22.63 0.77 14.86
CA THR A 73 23.25 1.37 13.66
C THR A 73 22.61 2.69 13.25
N GLY A 74 21.42 2.99 13.75
CA GLY A 74 20.70 4.21 13.43
C GLY A 74 19.97 4.16 12.09
N GLU A 75 19.67 2.97 11.58
CA GLU A 75 19.15 2.74 10.23
C GLU A 75 17.84 1.94 10.25
N TRP A 76 16.97 2.18 9.28
CA TRP A 76 15.87 1.28 8.95
C TRP A 76 16.43 0.10 8.17
N ARG A 77 16.24 -1.13 8.67
CA ARG A 77 16.97 -2.32 8.17
C ARG A 77 16.11 -3.41 7.60
N ASN A 78 14.85 -3.45 7.97
CA ASN A 78 13.93 -4.46 7.51
C ASN A 78 12.56 -3.84 7.30
N CYS A 79 11.81 -4.36 6.35
CA CYS A 79 10.44 -3.97 6.11
C CYS A 79 9.62 -5.13 5.57
N ALA A 80 8.30 -4.96 5.62
CA ALA A 80 7.36 -5.87 5.01
C ALA A 80 6.09 -5.13 4.60
N ASP A 81 5.55 -5.51 3.45
CA ASP A 81 4.28 -5.06 2.90
C ASP A 81 3.26 -6.17 3.11
N ALA A 82 2.08 -5.87 3.65
CA ALA A 82 1.10 -6.89 4.00
C ALA A 82 -0.34 -6.35 3.91
N GLY A 83 -1.13 -6.95 3.03
CA GLY A 83 -2.50 -6.49 2.79
C GLY A 83 -3.18 -7.25 1.68
N LEU A 84 -3.84 -6.52 0.79
CA LEU A 84 -4.60 -7.04 -0.34
C LEU A 84 -3.85 -6.80 -1.65
N ALA A 85 -3.67 -7.87 -2.42
CA ALA A 85 -3.13 -7.83 -3.77
C ALA A 85 -4.24 -8.19 -4.74
N PHE A 86 -4.38 -7.41 -5.81
CA PHE A 86 -5.11 -7.78 -6.99
C PHE A 86 -4.13 -8.11 -8.10
N ARG A 87 -4.06 -9.38 -8.48
CA ARG A 87 -3.28 -9.78 -9.66
C ARG A 87 -4.19 -9.77 -10.86
N GLY A 88 -3.84 -8.99 -11.88
CA GLY A 88 -4.69 -8.90 -13.05
C GLY A 88 -4.87 -10.23 -13.81
N SER A 89 -3.96 -11.21 -13.61
CA SER A 89 -4.13 -12.58 -14.13
C SER A 89 -5.24 -13.38 -13.46
N ASP A 90 -5.45 -13.15 -12.16
CA ASP A 90 -6.30 -14.00 -11.31
C ASP A 90 -7.67 -13.37 -11.12
N CYS A 91 -7.81 -12.09 -11.50
CA CYS A 91 -9.05 -11.34 -11.40
C CYS A 91 -9.65 -11.47 -9.99
N GLY A 92 -8.88 -11.25 -8.92
CA GLY A 92 -9.37 -11.40 -7.55
C GLY A 92 -8.45 -10.69 -6.55
N PHE A 93 -9.01 -10.27 -5.41
CA PHE A 93 -8.22 -9.80 -4.28
C PHE A 93 -7.82 -10.99 -3.41
N HIS A 94 -6.54 -11.06 -3.05
CA HIS A 94 -5.97 -12.06 -2.17
C HIS A 94 -5.15 -11.38 -1.06
N ALA A 95 -5.08 -12.00 0.11
CA ALA A 95 -4.13 -11.57 1.11
C ALA A 95 -2.69 -11.84 0.62
N PHE A 96 -1.77 -10.90 0.83
CA PHE A 96 -0.35 -11.09 0.49
C PHE A 96 0.57 -10.54 1.57
N VAL A 97 1.82 -11.02 1.55
CA VAL A 97 2.94 -10.44 2.30
C VAL A 97 4.20 -10.48 1.44
N ASN A 98 4.91 -9.35 1.38
CA ASN A 98 6.27 -9.24 0.82
C ASN A 98 7.24 -8.83 1.93
N ARG A 99 8.31 -9.60 2.17
CA ARG A 99 9.31 -9.30 3.21
C ARG A 99 10.66 -8.97 2.59
N PHE A 100 11.28 -7.88 3.04
CA PHE A 100 12.60 -7.47 2.57
C PHE A 100 13.71 -8.42 3.03
N MET A 101 13.78 -8.73 4.34
CA MET A 101 14.71 -9.73 4.86
C MET A 101 14.01 -11.05 5.17
N VAL A 102 14.53 -12.13 4.61
CA VAL A 102 14.08 -13.51 4.88
C VAL A 102 15.27 -14.42 5.20
N GLU A 103 15.00 -15.53 5.88
CA GLU A 103 16.01 -16.56 6.14
C GLU A 103 16.33 -17.37 4.87
N ASP A 104 17.49 -18.03 4.86
CA ASP A 104 17.91 -18.87 3.74
C ASP A 104 16.86 -19.96 3.42
N GLY A 105 16.38 -19.96 2.19
CA GLY A 105 15.37 -20.92 1.72
C GLY A 105 13.92 -20.49 1.94
N GLU A 106 13.66 -19.38 2.62
CA GLU A 106 12.33 -18.77 2.68
C GLU A 106 12.06 -17.89 1.45
N LYS A 107 10.78 -17.74 1.09
CA LYS A 107 10.34 -16.76 0.09
C LYS A 107 10.02 -15.43 0.78
N SER A 108 10.40 -14.33 0.14
CA SER A 108 9.95 -12.97 0.49
C SER A 108 8.45 -12.82 0.29
N TRP A 109 7.96 -13.34 -0.84
CA TRP A 109 6.55 -13.28 -1.24
C TRP A 109 5.75 -14.47 -0.72
N TRP A 110 4.62 -14.16 -0.08
CA TRP A 110 3.52 -15.07 0.16
C TRP A 110 2.22 -14.45 -0.33
N GLU A 111 1.36 -15.27 -0.91
CA GLU A 111 0.02 -14.90 -1.34
C GLU A 111 -0.94 -16.02 -0.95
N SER A 112 -2.13 -15.64 -0.48
CA SER A 112 -3.18 -16.58 -0.14
C SER A 112 -3.71 -17.29 -1.36
N GLN A 113 -4.30 -18.46 -1.15
CA GLN A 113 -5.06 -19.15 -2.19
C GLN A 113 -6.56 -18.88 -2.07
N GLU A 114 -6.98 -18.18 -1.02
CA GLU A 114 -8.36 -17.78 -0.81
C GLU A 114 -8.62 -16.48 -1.60
N GLU A 115 -9.53 -16.54 -2.57
CA GLU A 115 -10.06 -15.33 -3.23
C GLU A 115 -11.08 -14.67 -2.31
N LEU A 116 -10.90 -13.36 -2.09
CA LEU A 116 -11.81 -12.56 -1.28
C LEU A 116 -13.02 -12.12 -2.13
N ASP A 117 -14.20 -12.06 -1.50
CA ASP A 117 -15.41 -11.59 -2.18
C ASP A 117 -15.30 -10.10 -2.52
N ARG A 118 -15.27 -9.80 -3.82
CA ARG A 118 -15.11 -8.44 -4.36
C ARG A 118 -16.28 -7.51 -4.06
N THR A 119 -17.40 -8.02 -3.55
CA THR A 119 -18.55 -7.21 -3.13
C THR A 119 -18.52 -6.87 -1.64
N HIS A 120 -17.57 -7.42 -0.90
CA HIS A 120 -17.41 -7.21 0.53
C HIS A 120 -16.34 -6.15 0.82
N ASP A 121 -16.40 -5.61 2.03
CA ASP A 121 -15.42 -4.69 2.59
C ASP A 121 -14.58 -5.41 3.66
N PHE A 122 -13.30 -5.05 3.76
CA PHE A 122 -12.35 -5.75 4.62
C PHE A 122 -11.60 -4.81 5.56
N GLU A 123 -11.34 -5.26 6.79
CA GLU A 123 -10.33 -4.65 7.67
C GLU A 123 -9.02 -5.43 7.53
N ILE A 124 -7.93 -4.69 7.28
CA ILE A 124 -6.56 -5.20 7.26
C ILE A 124 -5.95 -4.89 8.63
N VAL A 125 -5.38 -5.88 9.30
CA VAL A 125 -4.68 -5.70 10.57
C VAL A 125 -3.27 -6.27 10.47
N LEU A 126 -2.29 -5.45 10.84
CA LEU A 126 -0.88 -5.82 10.85
C LEU A 126 -0.29 -5.64 12.26
N ASP A 127 0.10 -6.74 12.92
CA ASP A 127 0.41 -6.78 14.35
C ASP A 127 1.78 -7.44 14.63
N THR A 128 2.62 -6.78 15.43
CA THR A 128 3.91 -7.31 15.93
C THR A 128 3.95 -7.50 17.46
N SER A 129 2.85 -7.18 18.15
CA SER A 129 2.79 -7.15 19.61
C SER A 129 2.70 -8.53 20.28
N GLU A 130 2.29 -9.57 19.55
CA GLU A 130 2.13 -10.90 20.12
C GLU A 130 3.48 -11.53 20.51
N LYS A 131 4.53 -11.33 19.69
CA LYS A 131 5.82 -11.99 19.86
C LYS A 131 6.95 -11.24 19.15
N ALA A 132 8.08 -11.09 19.84
CA ALA A 132 9.27 -10.44 19.27
C ALA A 132 9.77 -11.19 18.03
N ASN A 133 10.20 -10.45 17.01
CA ASN A 133 10.62 -10.94 15.70
C ASN A 133 9.51 -11.61 14.87
N TRP A 134 8.25 -11.34 15.16
CA TRP A 134 7.11 -11.87 14.40
C TRP A 134 6.17 -10.75 13.98
N LEU A 135 5.54 -10.97 12.84
CA LEU A 135 4.50 -10.13 12.24
C LEU A 135 3.30 -11.01 11.95
N LYS A 136 2.09 -10.50 12.18
CA LYS A 136 0.84 -11.17 11.86
C LYS A 136 -0.04 -10.28 11.00
N LEU A 137 -0.39 -10.78 9.81
CA LEU A 137 -1.45 -10.22 8.98
C LEU A 137 -2.77 -10.91 9.35
N THR A 138 -3.84 -10.14 9.45
CA THR A 138 -5.21 -10.63 9.60
C THR A 138 -6.13 -9.85 8.68
N ILE A 139 -6.95 -10.56 7.91
CA ILE A 139 -7.99 -9.98 7.05
C ILE A 139 -9.35 -10.34 7.65
N ILE A 140 -10.15 -9.31 7.94
CA ILE A 140 -11.47 -9.44 8.55
C ILE A 140 -12.51 -8.95 7.55
N ASP A 141 -13.46 -9.81 7.22
CA ASP A 141 -14.60 -9.47 6.39
C ASP A 141 -15.66 -8.73 7.22
N MET A 142 -15.80 -7.44 6.96
CA MET A 142 -16.72 -6.55 7.69
C MET A 142 -18.17 -6.70 7.20
N THR A 143 -18.36 -7.22 5.99
CA THR A 143 -19.68 -7.42 5.38
C THR A 143 -20.32 -8.74 5.82
N ALA A 144 -19.50 -9.74 6.12
CA ALA A 144 -19.91 -11.05 6.63
C ALA A 144 -19.81 -11.17 8.16
N GLY A 145 -20.18 -10.11 8.89
CA GLY A 145 -20.29 -10.14 10.35
C GLY A 145 -18.96 -10.09 11.10
N ASN A 146 -17.96 -9.40 10.54
CA ASN A 146 -16.62 -9.21 11.13
C ASN A 146 -15.87 -10.54 11.36
N LYS A 147 -15.94 -11.44 10.38
CA LYS A 147 -15.27 -12.75 10.44
C LYS A 147 -13.84 -12.63 9.91
N THR A 148 -12.86 -13.19 10.62
CA THR A 148 -11.53 -13.43 10.04
C THR A 148 -11.63 -14.40 8.87
N VAL A 149 -11.28 -13.94 7.68
CA VAL A 149 -11.28 -14.73 6.43
C VAL A 149 -9.89 -15.19 6.04
N ASP A 150 -8.84 -14.47 6.46
CA ASP A 150 -7.46 -14.91 6.31
C ASP A 150 -6.59 -14.41 7.47
N SER A 151 -5.56 -15.17 7.82
CA SER A 151 -4.55 -14.76 8.79
C SER A 151 -3.28 -15.57 8.64
N LYS A 152 -2.14 -14.89 8.73
CA LYS A 152 -0.85 -15.57 8.70
C LYS A 152 0.22 -14.82 9.48
N SER A 153 1.10 -15.59 10.11
CA SER A 153 2.24 -15.08 10.86
C SER A 153 3.54 -15.36 10.13
N PHE A 154 4.45 -14.40 10.16
CA PHE A 154 5.74 -14.44 9.50
C PHE A 154 6.87 -14.03 10.45
N PRO A 155 8.07 -14.61 10.29
CA PRO A 155 9.27 -14.04 10.86
C PRO A 155 9.49 -12.62 10.34
N MET A 156 9.71 -11.69 11.27
CA MET A 156 9.99 -10.28 11.01
C MET A 156 11.13 -9.83 11.92
N LYS A 157 12.36 -10.19 11.54
CA LYS A 157 13.55 -10.00 12.37
C LYS A 157 13.72 -8.56 12.81
N GLY A 158 13.99 -8.38 14.10
CA GLY A 158 14.25 -7.10 14.73
C GLY A 158 13.04 -6.46 15.40
N THR A 159 11.81 -6.92 15.17
CA THR A 159 10.62 -6.29 15.79
C THR A 159 10.56 -6.51 17.30
N LEU A 160 10.28 -5.42 18.02
CA LEU A 160 10.00 -5.46 19.46
C LEU A 160 8.48 -5.38 19.70
N PRO A 161 7.91 -6.21 20.58
CA PRO A 161 6.46 -6.23 20.85
C PRO A 161 5.87 -4.92 21.36
N ASP A 162 6.70 -4.03 21.91
CA ASP A 162 6.27 -2.72 22.40
C ASP A 162 6.21 -1.64 21.29
N GLY A 163 6.67 -1.97 20.07
CA GLY A 163 6.66 -1.09 18.92
C GLY A 163 7.67 0.04 18.96
N SER A 164 8.56 0.07 19.97
CA SER A 164 9.51 1.15 20.20
C SER A 164 10.50 1.35 19.03
N ASN A 165 10.67 0.32 18.21
CA ASN A 165 11.57 0.32 17.06
C ASN A 165 10.87 0.13 15.71
N THR A 166 9.55 0.28 15.64
CA THR A 166 8.79 0.08 14.39
C THR A 166 7.98 1.32 14.02
N ALA A 167 7.90 1.57 12.72
CA ALA A 167 6.95 2.49 12.11
C ALA A 167 6.09 1.69 11.13
N TYR A 168 4.84 2.09 10.97
CA TYR A 168 3.90 1.49 10.03
C TYR A 168 3.63 2.46 8.88
N TYR A 169 3.20 1.94 7.73
CA TYR A 169 2.72 2.73 6.61
C TYR A 169 1.43 2.17 6.00
N GLN A 170 0.68 3.05 5.37
CA GLN A 170 -0.43 2.71 4.47
C GLN A 170 0.08 2.90 3.04
N ASP A 171 -0.32 2.04 2.13
CA ASP A 171 0.08 2.14 0.73
C ASP A 171 -1.02 1.63 -0.21
N TYR A 172 -1.25 2.40 -1.28
CA TYR A 172 -2.26 2.14 -2.29
C TYR A 172 -1.66 2.46 -3.66
N ALA A 173 -1.49 1.43 -4.48
CA ALA A 173 -0.74 1.52 -5.72
C ALA A 173 -1.34 0.69 -6.86
N ILE A 174 -1.04 1.12 -8.08
CA ILE A 174 -1.05 0.26 -9.27
C ILE A 174 0.40 0.05 -9.66
N ASP A 175 0.83 -1.22 -9.76
CA ASP A 175 2.22 -1.54 -10.06
C ASP A 175 2.32 -2.17 -11.44
N PHE A 176 3.33 -1.75 -12.19
CA PHE A 176 3.68 -2.35 -13.47
C PHE A 176 4.57 -3.58 -13.25
N PRO A 177 4.14 -4.78 -13.68
CA PRO A 177 5.04 -5.93 -13.74
C PRO A 177 6.17 -5.71 -14.76
N ASP A 178 7.29 -6.43 -14.61
CA ASP A 178 8.47 -6.34 -15.48
C ASP A 178 8.15 -6.42 -16.99
N ASP A 179 7.11 -7.18 -17.38
CA ASP A 179 6.70 -7.36 -18.76
C ASP A 179 5.75 -6.26 -19.29
N VAL A 180 5.41 -5.28 -18.44
CA VAL A 180 4.56 -4.12 -18.73
C VAL A 180 5.32 -2.78 -18.60
N CYS A 181 6.39 -2.72 -17.78
CA CYS A 181 7.15 -1.48 -17.52
C CYS A 181 7.70 -0.84 -18.81
N ASP A 182 8.36 -1.62 -19.66
CA ASP A 182 8.75 -1.25 -21.03
C ASP A 182 8.98 -2.55 -21.81
N ASP A 183 7.93 -3.03 -22.46
CA ASP A 183 7.90 -4.26 -23.24
C ASP A 183 9.01 -4.35 -24.31
N LYS A 184 9.50 -3.20 -24.78
CA LYS A 184 10.52 -3.12 -25.84
C LYS A 184 11.93 -3.07 -25.27
N ARG A 185 12.09 -2.82 -23.96
CA ARG A 185 13.37 -2.67 -23.24
C ARG A 185 14.30 -1.68 -23.95
N GLU A 186 13.72 -0.65 -24.56
CA GLU A 186 14.48 0.39 -25.25
C GLU A 186 14.99 1.43 -24.24
N HIS A 187 14.42 1.44 -23.03
CA HIS A 187 14.79 2.33 -21.92
C HIS A 187 15.13 1.51 -20.66
N ASP A 188 15.70 2.19 -19.66
CA ASP A 188 15.83 1.62 -18.32
C ASP A 188 14.43 1.37 -17.76
N PHE A 189 14.11 0.13 -17.38
CA PHE A 189 12.82 -0.22 -16.79
C PHE A 189 12.57 0.48 -15.44
N ARG A 190 13.60 1.13 -14.87
CA ARG A 190 13.53 1.98 -13.68
C ARG A 190 13.39 3.47 -14.00
N ASP A 191 13.30 3.86 -15.27
CA ASP A 191 12.87 5.22 -15.65
C ASP A 191 11.36 5.33 -15.48
N TRP A 192 10.92 5.47 -14.22
CA TRP A 192 9.50 5.45 -13.86
C TRP A 192 8.69 6.57 -14.51
N ASP A 193 9.30 7.72 -14.83
CA ASP A 193 8.65 8.78 -15.61
C ASP A 193 8.32 8.27 -17.03
N HIS A 194 9.25 7.53 -17.65
CA HIS A 194 9.01 6.91 -18.96
C HIS A 194 7.95 5.80 -18.87
N VAL A 195 8.05 4.91 -17.89
CA VAL A 195 7.09 3.81 -17.69
C VAL A 195 5.66 4.33 -17.54
N MET A 196 5.48 5.37 -16.72
CA MET A 196 4.19 6.04 -16.52
C MET A 196 3.65 6.63 -17.83
N ALA A 197 4.51 7.34 -18.58
CA ALA A 197 4.13 7.93 -19.87
C ALA A 197 3.86 6.87 -20.95
N TYR A 198 4.56 5.74 -20.92
CA TYR A 198 4.37 4.64 -21.86
C TYR A 198 3.01 3.93 -21.67
N ASN A 199 2.54 3.85 -20.42
CA ASN A 199 1.28 3.21 -20.06
C ASN A 199 0.09 4.19 -19.92
N GLU A 200 0.26 5.45 -20.31
CA GLU A 200 -0.82 6.44 -20.27
C GLU A 200 -1.95 6.12 -21.28
N ASN A 201 -3.19 6.46 -20.95
CA ASN A 201 -4.37 6.25 -21.82
C ASN A 201 -4.67 4.81 -22.22
N GLU A 202 -4.10 3.83 -21.52
CA GLU A 202 -4.32 2.42 -21.77
C GLU A 202 -5.55 1.84 -21.04
N ASN A 203 -6.47 2.72 -20.63
CA ASN A 203 -7.66 2.38 -19.84
C ASN A 203 -7.32 1.82 -18.44
N LEU A 204 -6.12 2.05 -17.92
CA LEU A 204 -5.71 1.51 -16.60
C LEU A 204 -6.19 2.42 -15.47
N TYR A 205 -6.91 1.88 -14.49
CA TYR A 205 -7.36 2.63 -13.32
C TYR A 205 -7.77 1.74 -12.13
N LEU A 206 -7.69 2.34 -10.94
CA LEU A 206 -8.19 1.87 -9.66
C LEU A 206 -8.78 3.07 -8.92
N LYS A 207 -10.11 3.18 -8.91
CA LYS A 207 -10.86 4.34 -8.42
C LYS A 207 -11.76 3.98 -7.26
N ASN A 208 -12.14 5.01 -6.51
CA ASN A 208 -12.99 4.88 -5.32
C ASN A 208 -12.38 3.93 -4.27
N ILE A 209 -11.06 3.97 -4.11
CA ILE A 209 -10.37 3.30 -3.00
C ILE A 209 -10.72 4.09 -1.75
N ARG A 210 -11.71 3.61 -0.99
CA ARG A 210 -12.17 4.29 0.21
C ARG A 210 -11.59 3.60 1.45
N ILE A 211 -10.86 4.39 2.21
CA ILE A 211 -10.19 3.98 3.44
C ILE A 211 -10.85 4.68 4.62
N SER A 212 -11.16 3.91 5.65
CA SER A 212 -11.76 4.44 6.88
C SER A 212 -11.13 3.80 8.12
N GLU A 213 -11.29 4.47 9.27
CA GLU A 213 -10.88 3.96 10.58
C GLU A 213 -9.40 3.50 10.66
N ALA A 214 -8.53 4.09 9.84
CA ALA A 214 -7.10 3.82 9.88
C ALA A 214 -6.53 4.16 11.26
N THR A 215 -6.02 3.16 11.96
CA THR A 215 -5.69 3.22 13.39
C THR A 215 -4.29 2.69 13.65
N LEU A 216 -3.53 3.43 14.47
CA LEU A 216 -2.24 3.01 15.02
C LEU A 216 -2.40 2.60 16.48
N TYR A 217 -1.66 1.59 16.90
CA TYR A 217 -1.68 1.07 18.26
C TYR A 217 -0.27 1.08 18.83
N GLY A 218 -0.12 1.73 19.99
CA GLY A 218 1.15 1.82 20.69
C GLY A 218 0.95 1.77 22.21
N PRO A 219 2.03 1.94 23.00
CA PRO A 219 1.99 1.80 24.46
C PRO A 219 0.97 2.70 25.18
N SER A 220 0.57 3.81 24.55
CA SER A 220 -0.42 4.75 25.10
C SER A 220 -1.87 4.47 24.66
N GLY A 221 -2.13 3.37 23.94
CA GLY A 221 -3.43 3.03 23.37
C GLY A 221 -3.50 3.20 21.85
N SER A 222 -4.72 3.19 21.32
CA SER A 222 -5.02 3.37 19.90
C SER A 222 -5.29 4.83 19.55
N ARG A 223 -4.94 5.23 18.32
CA ARG A 223 -5.16 6.58 17.80
C ARG A 223 -5.30 6.57 16.27
N PRO A 224 -6.08 7.50 15.68
CA PRO A 224 -6.14 7.64 14.24
C PRO A 224 -4.83 8.18 13.65
N TRP A 225 -4.67 8.01 12.34
CA TRP A 225 -3.58 8.57 11.53
C TRP A 225 -3.70 10.10 11.35
N THR A 226 -3.47 10.84 12.43
CA THR A 226 -3.42 12.31 12.43
C THR A 226 -2.08 12.86 11.96
N GLU A 227 -2.03 14.16 11.65
CA GLU A 227 -0.77 14.88 11.34
C GLU A 227 0.33 14.66 12.40
N GLU A 228 -0.01 14.65 13.70
CA GLU A 228 0.95 14.41 14.79
C GLU A 228 1.49 12.97 14.83
N CYS A 229 0.76 12.03 14.24
CA CYS A 229 1.10 10.60 14.21
C CYS A 229 1.76 10.19 12.89
N THR A 230 1.72 11.06 11.89
CA THR A 230 2.28 10.86 10.55
C THR A 230 3.66 11.53 10.47
N GLU A 231 4.66 10.77 10.06
CA GLU A 231 5.97 11.30 9.69
C GLU A 231 5.89 11.98 8.32
N GLU A 232 5.25 11.32 7.33
CA GLU A 232 5.15 11.83 5.97
C GLU A 232 3.93 11.28 5.20
N ARG A 233 3.50 12.04 4.18
CA ARG A 233 2.68 11.56 3.07
C ARG A 233 3.49 11.65 1.78
N PHE A 234 3.50 10.57 1.02
CA PHE A 234 4.18 10.47 -0.25
C PHE A 234 3.16 10.20 -1.36
N LEU A 235 3.37 10.82 -2.51
CA LEU A 235 2.49 10.65 -3.66
C LEU A 235 3.37 10.43 -4.89
N TRP A 236 3.13 9.34 -5.63
CA TRP A 236 3.80 9.08 -6.91
C TRP A 236 2.81 9.11 -8.07
N PRO A 237 3.19 9.71 -9.20
CA PRO A 237 4.25 10.72 -9.34
C PRO A 237 3.90 11.97 -8.52
N ASP A 238 4.87 12.82 -8.16
CA ASP A 238 4.59 14.15 -7.59
C ASP A 238 4.79 15.26 -8.63
N ARG A 239 4.56 16.52 -8.23
CA ARG A 239 4.60 17.67 -9.15
C ARG A 239 5.98 17.94 -9.73
N THR A 240 7.03 17.33 -9.18
CA THR A 240 8.41 17.50 -9.63
C THR A 240 8.76 16.57 -10.79
N ARG A 241 7.90 15.59 -11.09
CA ARG A 241 8.06 14.60 -12.16
C ARG A 241 7.62 15.13 -13.52
N LYS A 242 8.02 14.43 -14.58
CA LYS A 242 7.69 14.79 -15.98
C LYS A 242 6.29 14.36 -16.41
N ILE A 243 5.39 14.08 -15.46
CA ILE A 243 4.01 13.66 -15.71
C ILE A 243 3.09 14.88 -15.63
N ASN A 244 2.43 15.22 -16.74
CA ASN A 244 1.68 16.48 -16.89
C ASN A 244 0.14 16.30 -16.94
N TYR A 245 -0.37 15.18 -16.44
CA TYR A 245 -1.80 14.90 -16.29
C TYR A 245 -2.08 14.40 -14.87
N VAL A 246 -3.33 14.47 -14.44
CA VAL A 246 -3.73 13.96 -13.11
C VAL A 246 -3.84 12.45 -13.20
N CYS A 247 -3.05 11.73 -12.40
CA CYS A 247 -3.12 10.27 -12.30
C CYS A 247 -3.26 9.73 -10.89
N THR A 248 -3.04 10.57 -9.88
CA THR A 248 -3.25 10.24 -8.48
C THR A 248 -4.03 11.39 -7.85
N THR A 249 -5.21 11.10 -7.31
CA THR A 249 -6.06 12.06 -6.60
C THR A 249 -6.40 11.52 -5.22
N VAL A 250 -6.27 12.38 -4.21
CA VAL A 250 -6.64 12.07 -2.83
C VAL A 250 -7.68 13.07 -2.37
N TYR A 251 -8.83 12.57 -1.95
CA TYR A 251 -9.89 13.32 -1.31
C TYR A 251 -9.86 13.03 0.18
N ASN A 252 -9.58 14.05 0.99
CA ASN A 252 -9.89 13.98 2.40
C ASN A 252 -11.41 14.11 2.52
N VAL A 253 -12.13 13.09 2.97
CA VAL A 253 -13.59 13.12 3.11
C VAL A 253 -13.97 13.55 4.52
N GLN A 254 -13.25 13.00 5.50
CA GLN A 254 -13.31 13.37 6.89
C GLN A 254 -11.90 13.36 7.46
N LYS A 255 -11.46 14.53 7.96
CA LYS A 255 -10.10 14.71 8.48
C LYS A 255 -9.72 13.58 9.46
N ASP A 256 -8.59 12.95 9.17
CA ASP A 256 -7.96 11.85 9.93
C ASP A 256 -8.82 10.57 10.06
N ARG A 257 -9.92 10.45 9.30
CA ARG A 257 -10.91 9.37 9.46
C ARG A 257 -11.31 8.69 8.17
N GLU A 258 -11.46 9.44 7.09
CA GLU A 258 -11.89 8.89 5.80
C GLU A 258 -11.16 9.57 4.64
N LEU A 259 -10.58 8.74 3.78
CA LEU A 259 -9.89 9.13 2.56
C LEU A 259 -10.51 8.38 1.38
N ILE A 260 -10.59 9.05 0.23
CA ILE A 260 -10.83 8.39 -1.05
C ILE A 260 -9.63 8.65 -1.95
N ILE A 261 -9.12 7.59 -2.57
CA ILE A 261 -7.99 7.65 -3.49
C ILE A 261 -8.47 7.19 -4.87
N GLU A 262 -8.01 7.90 -5.90
CA GLU A 262 -8.20 7.55 -7.30
C GLU A 262 -6.84 7.49 -7.99
N LEU A 263 -6.53 6.32 -8.54
CA LEU A 263 -5.37 6.07 -9.38
C LEU A 263 -5.89 5.87 -10.81
N ASP A 264 -5.67 6.85 -11.69
CA ASP A 264 -6.25 6.85 -13.03
C ASP A 264 -5.21 7.24 -14.07
N MET A 265 -4.79 6.29 -14.90
CA MET A 265 -3.79 6.52 -15.93
C MET A 265 -4.39 7.13 -17.21
N ASN A 266 -5.67 7.48 -17.22
CA ASN A 266 -6.38 8.03 -18.37
C ASN A 266 -6.43 9.56 -18.32
N ARG A 267 -6.15 10.18 -19.47
CA ARG A 267 -6.28 11.64 -19.67
C ARG A 267 -7.67 12.05 -20.14
#